data_AF-A0A1Z9AP04-F1
#
_entry.id   AF-A0A1Z9AP04-F1
#
_cell.length_a   1.000
_cell.length_b   1.000
_cell.length_c   1.000
_cell.angle_alpha   90.00
_cell.angle_beta   90.00
_cell.angle_gamma   90.00
#
_symmetry.space_group_name_H-M   'P 1'
#
loop_
_entity.id
_entity.type
_entity.pdbx_description
1 polymer ?
#
loop_
_entity_poly.entity_id
_entity_poly.type
_entity_poly.pdbx_seq_one_letter_code
_entity_poly.pdbx_strand_id
1 'polypeptide(L)'
;MEVTTQWQDNCLTVPVNTSNGSNSLYETLTDAHTVASSQSAKEGWATIFQVDEKTTISSIDHLSSLFDFETWAKNKGCVSLAIVMPEAMLDNYEAITPLLQLMHQRARVFFNLEDAQQWSIEMKQARRRELLH
;
A
#
# COMPACT_ATOMS: atom_id res chain seq x y z
N MET A 1 7.94 18.06 8.14
CA MET A 1 6.60 17.52 8.46
C MET A 1 6.78 16.02 8.55
N GLU A 2 6.54 15.41 9.70
CA GLU A 2 6.50 13.94 9.80
C GLU A 2 5.29 13.47 9.01
N VAL A 3 5.51 12.59 8.03
CA VAL A 3 4.42 11.95 7.30
C VAL A 3 3.97 10.80 8.18
N THR A 4 2.71 10.81 8.64
CA THR A 4 2.14 9.78 9.50
C THR A 4 1.05 9.01 8.78
N THR A 5 0.80 7.77 9.19
CA THR A 5 -0.32 6.97 8.70
C THR A 5 -1.64 7.70 8.95
N GLN A 6 -2.47 7.84 7.92
CA GLN A 6 -3.69 8.63 8.00
C GLN A 6 -4.83 8.09 7.13
N TRP A 7 -6.05 8.31 7.62
CA TRP A 7 -7.28 8.01 6.91
C TRP A 7 -7.81 9.22 6.16
N GLN A 8 -8.18 9.03 4.89
CA GLN A 8 -8.89 10.02 4.09
C GLN A 8 -9.84 9.30 3.12
N ASP A 9 -11.13 9.66 3.09
CA ASP A 9 -12.12 9.12 2.14
C ASP A 9 -12.14 7.58 2.00
N ASN A 10 -12.12 6.89 3.14
CA ASN A 10 -11.99 5.42 3.25
C ASN A 10 -10.74 4.88 2.52
N CYS A 11 -9.66 5.64 2.55
CA CYS A 11 -8.34 5.26 2.06
C CYS A 11 -7.33 5.47 3.18
N LEU A 12 -6.59 4.41 3.53
CA LEU A 12 -5.49 4.46 4.47
C LEU A 12 -4.22 4.75 3.69
N THR A 13 -3.59 5.89 3.95
CA THR A 13 -2.27 6.20 3.39
C THR A 13 -1.22 5.94 4.45
N VAL A 14 -0.26 5.08 4.14
CA VAL A 14 0.80 4.63 5.05
C VAL A 14 2.15 5.07 4.45
N PRO A 15 2.87 6.01 5.07
CA PRO A 15 4.23 6.32 4.65
C PRO A 15 5.16 5.16 5.00
N VAL A 16 5.95 4.70 4.03
CA VAL A 16 6.96 3.66 4.21
C VAL A 16 8.32 4.31 4.17
N ASN A 17 8.98 4.32 5.32
CA ASN A 17 10.37 4.73 5.44
C ASN A 17 11.22 3.49 5.77
N THR A 18 12.18 3.15 4.90
CA THR A 18 13.11 2.04 5.15
C THR A 18 14.53 2.50 5.44
N SER A 19 14.75 3.79 5.70
CA SER A 19 16.08 4.36 5.93
C SER A 19 16.85 3.70 7.09
N ASN A 20 16.13 3.02 8.00
CA ASN A 20 16.69 2.31 9.15
C ASN A 20 16.62 0.76 9.02
N GLY A 21 16.36 0.21 7.83
CA GLY A 21 16.32 -1.23 7.57
C GLY A 21 14.96 -1.92 7.85
N SER A 22 14.98 -3.26 7.99
CA SER A 22 13.78 -4.12 8.12
C SER A 22 12.88 -3.79 9.32
N ASN A 23 13.47 -3.40 10.45
CA ASN A 23 12.72 -3.05 11.67
C ASN A 23 11.74 -1.89 11.41
N SER A 24 12.14 -0.94 10.57
CA SER A 24 11.31 0.21 10.19
C SER A 24 10.07 -0.20 9.39
N LEU A 25 10.18 -1.23 8.55
CA LEU A 25 9.03 -1.74 7.80
C LEU A 25 8.07 -2.54 8.68
N TYR A 26 8.60 -3.34 9.61
CA TYR A 26 7.77 -4.06 10.56
C TYR A 26 6.96 -3.10 11.45
N GLU A 27 7.59 -2.02 11.93
CA GLU A 27 6.90 -0.96 12.65
C GLU A 27 5.83 -0.29 11.79
N THR A 28 6.14 0.00 10.52
CA THR A 28 5.18 0.56 9.56
C THR A 28 3.96 -0.34 9.37
N LEU A 29 4.16 -1.65 9.19
CA LEU A 29 3.07 -2.62 9.05
C LEU A 29 2.26 -2.75 10.35
N THR A 30 2.93 -2.72 11.50
CA THR A 30 2.29 -2.78 12.82
C THR A 30 1.41 -1.55 13.06
N ASP A 31 1.90 -0.36 12.70
CA ASP A 31 1.13 0.88 12.75
C ASP A 31 -0.06 0.84 11.78
N ALA A 32 0.17 0.44 10.52
CA ALA A 32 -0.88 0.26 9.54
C ALA A 32 -1.97 -0.70 10.02
N HIS A 33 -1.61 -1.84 10.63
CA HIS A 33 -2.56 -2.77 11.24
C HIS A 33 -3.36 -2.13 12.38
N THR A 34 -2.69 -1.36 13.24
CA THR A 34 -3.30 -0.72 14.40
C THR A 34 -4.31 0.34 13.97
N VAL A 35 -3.90 1.22 13.04
CA VAL A 35 -4.74 2.29 12.49
C VAL A 35 -5.87 1.72 11.61
N ALA A 36 -5.60 0.65 10.87
CA ALA A 36 -6.64 -0.02 10.09
C ALA A 36 -7.70 -0.68 10.99
N SER A 37 -7.27 -1.27 12.11
CA SER A 37 -8.17 -1.95 13.05
C SER A 37 -9.04 -1.00 13.87
N SER A 38 -8.62 0.26 14.03
CA SER A 38 -9.39 1.28 14.75
C SER A 38 -10.51 1.91 13.90
N GLN A 39 -10.55 1.64 12.60
CA GLN A 39 -11.58 2.17 11.72
C GLN A 39 -12.93 1.45 11.90
N SER A 40 -14.01 2.24 12.00
CA SER A 40 -15.38 1.75 12.14
C SER A 40 -16.03 1.29 10.82
N ALA A 41 -15.50 1.72 9.68
CA ALA A 41 -15.97 1.35 8.35
C ALA A 41 -15.58 -0.10 8.04
N LYS A 42 -16.59 -0.99 7.96
CA LYS A 42 -16.37 -2.44 7.88
C LYS A 42 -16.09 -2.97 6.47
N GLU A 43 -16.37 -2.21 5.42
CA GLU A 43 -16.27 -2.71 4.04
C GLU A 43 -16.02 -1.59 3.01
N GLY A 44 -15.21 -1.88 2.00
CA GLY A 44 -15.03 -1.00 0.85
C GLY A 44 -13.97 0.09 1.02
N TRP A 45 -12.91 -0.17 1.79
CA TRP A 45 -11.79 0.77 1.98
C TRP A 45 -10.56 0.38 1.15
N ALA A 46 -9.62 1.30 0.95
CA ALA A 46 -8.40 1.08 0.18
C ALA A 46 -7.15 1.40 1.00
N THR A 47 -6.00 0.85 0.65
CA THR A 47 -4.69 1.17 1.26
C THR A 47 -3.73 1.67 0.21
N ILE A 48 -2.94 2.68 0.54
CA ILE A 48 -1.81 3.18 -0.25
C ILE A 48 -0.58 3.21 0.64
N PHE A 49 0.42 2.38 0.33
CA PHE A 49 1.75 2.47 0.91
C PHE A 49 2.59 3.42 0.06
N GLN A 50 3.11 4.49 0.65
CA GLN A 50 3.91 5.48 -0.05
C GLN A 50 5.38 5.35 0.36
N VAL A 51 6.19 4.78 -0.53
CA VAL A 51 7.62 4.56 -0.30
C VAL A 51 8.38 5.88 -0.46
N ASP A 52 9.17 6.25 0.55
CA ASP A 52 10.02 7.45 0.50
C ASP A 52 11.18 7.27 -0.49
N GLU A 53 11.60 8.37 -1.12
CA GLU A 53 12.77 8.46 -2.02
C GLU A 53 14.07 8.00 -1.36
N LYS A 54 14.14 8.08 -0.03
CA LYS A 54 15.30 7.64 0.76
C LYS A 54 15.36 6.12 0.98
N THR A 55 14.36 5.38 0.53
CA THR A 55 14.29 3.92 0.64
C THR A 55 15.36 3.28 -0.25
N THR A 56 16.30 2.56 0.36
CA THR A 56 17.40 1.90 -0.36
C THR A 56 16.97 0.55 -0.93
N ILE A 57 17.52 0.21 -2.10
CA ILE A 57 17.21 -1.00 -2.90
C ILE A 57 17.38 -2.33 -2.14
N SER A 58 18.29 -2.41 -1.16
CA SER A 58 18.41 -3.60 -0.28
C SER A 58 17.15 -3.90 0.55
N SER A 59 16.21 -2.95 0.63
CA SER A 59 14.94 -3.09 1.32
C SER A 59 13.80 -3.57 0.42
N ILE A 60 14.03 -3.77 -0.89
CA ILE A 60 12.98 -4.25 -1.80
C ILE A 60 12.49 -5.65 -1.41
N ASP A 61 13.39 -6.53 -0.97
CA ASP A 61 13.02 -7.85 -0.44
C ASP A 61 12.03 -7.70 0.72
N HIS A 62 12.16 -6.65 1.53
CA HIS A 62 11.21 -6.35 2.60
C HIS A 62 9.92 -5.72 2.07
N LEU A 63 9.95 -4.90 1.01
CA LEU A 63 8.73 -4.32 0.40
C LEU A 63 7.75 -5.40 -0.10
N SER A 64 8.23 -6.61 -0.39
CA SER A 64 7.34 -7.75 -0.68
C SER A 64 6.35 -8.03 0.45
N SER A 65 6.73 -7.81 1.71
CA SER A 65 5.86 -7.95 2.88
C SER A 65 4.73 -6.93 2.94
N LEU A 66 4.78 -5.85 2.15
CA LEU A 66 3.61 -4.97 1.97
C LEU A 66 2.45 -5.72 1.31
N PHE A 67 2.73 -6.69 0.44
CA PHE A 67 1.67 -7.53 -0.14
C PHE A 67 1.05 -8.48 0.88
N ASP A 68 1.78 -8.88 1.93
CA ASP A 68 1.23 -9.72 3.01
C ASP A 68 0.12 -8.98 3.79
N PHE A 69 0.23 -7.64 3.89
CA PHE A 69 -0.82 -6.81 4.48
C PHE A 69 -2.17 -6.98 3.75
N GLU A 70 -2.17 -7.15 2.42
CA GLU A 70 -3.40 -7.39 1.64
C GLU A 70 -4.15 -8.62 2.15
N THR A 71 -3.42 -9.68 2.48
CA THR A 71 -4.03 -10.94 2.89
C THR A 71 -4.82 -10.82 4.18
N TRP A 72 -4.33 -9.99 5.12
CA TRP A 72 -5.10 -9.64 6.30
C TRP A 72 -6.20 -8.62 5.99
N ALA A 73 -5.87 -7.55 5.28
CA ALA A 73 -6.75 -6.40 5.05
C ALA A 73 -8.00 -6.77 4.23
N LYS A 74 -7.88 -7.71 3.28
CA LYS A 74 -9.03 -8.19 2.48
C LYS A 74 -10.13 -8.80 3.34
N ASN A 75 -9.76 -9.49 4.42
CA ASN A 75 -10.72 -10.10 5.36
C ASN A 75 -11.36 -9.05 6.28
N LYS A 76 -10.89 -7.81 6.21
CA LYS A 76 -11.42 -6.63 6.91
C LYS A 76 -12.12 -5.65 5.97
N GLY A 77 -12.40 -6.06 4.73
CA GLY A 77 -13.12 -5.24 3.77
C GLY A 77 -12.26 -4.27 2.96
N CYS A 78 -10.92 -4.38 3.02
CA CYS A 78 -10.03 -3.64 2.12
C CYS A 78 -10.20 -4.16 0.71
N VAL A 79 -10.48 -3.31 -0.28
CA VAL A 79 -10.72 -3.72 -1.67
C VAL A 79 -9.47 -3.63 -2.54
N SER A 80 -8.52 -2.77 -2.16
CA SER A 80 -7.31 -2.53 -2.93
C SER A 80 -6.13 -2.10 -2.06
N LEU A 81 -4.93 -2.53 -2.47
CA LEU A 81 -3.64 -2.15 -1.95
C LEU A 81 -2.81 -1.55 -3.10
N ALA A 82 -2.38 -0.31 -2.95
CA ALA A 82 -1.44 0.32 -3.86
C ALA A 82 -0.10 0.54 -3.15
N ILE A 83 1.00 0.33 -3.86
CA ILE A 83 2.35 0.71 -3.41
C ILE A 83 2.84 1.78 -4.37
N VAL A 84 3.05 3.00 -3.87
CA VAL A 84 3.62 4.11 -4.62
C VAL A 84 5.13 4.10 -4.38
N MET A 85 5.88 3.90 -5.45
CA MET A 85 7.34 3.92 -5.44
C MET A 85 7.87 5.18 -6.14
N PRO A 86 8.99 5.75 -5.68
CA PRO A 86 9.69 6.79 -6.43
C PRO A 86 10.09 6.31 -7.82
N GLU A 87 9.90 7.14 -8.84
CA GLU A 87 10.33 6.83 -10.22
C GLU A 87 11.83 6.51 -10.32
N ALA A 88 12.67 7.14 -9.49
CA ALA A 88 14.10 6.86 -9.43
C ALA A 88 14.44 5.39 -9.11
N MET A 89 13.51 4.63 -8.52
CA MET A 89 13.71 3.20 -8.30
C MET A 89 13.63 2.36 -9.59
N LEU A 90 13.09 2.91 -10.69
CA LEU A 90 13.10 2.28 -12.02
C LEU A 90 14.50 2.12 -12.60
N ASP A 91 15.45 2.98 -12.19
CA ASP A 91 16.84 2.92 -12.65
C ASP A 91 17.51 1.58 -12.26
N ASN A 92 16.96 0.87 -11.27
CA ASN A 92 17.33 -0.49 -10.93
C ASN A 92 16.16 -1.47 -11.16
N TYR A 93 15.78 -1.63 -12.43
CA TYR A 93 14.67 -2.48 -12.86
C TYR A 93 14.78 -3.93 -12.37
N GLU A 94 15.98 -4.51 -12.37
CA GLU A 94 16.21 -5.89 -11.90
C GLU A 94 15.82 -6.05 -10.42
N ALA A 95 16.10 -5.02 -9.60
CA ALA A 95 15.78 -5.08 -8.18
C ALA A 95 14.27 -4.99 -7.91
N ILE A 96 13.49 -4.27 -8.73
CA ILE A 96 12.04 -4.13 -8.53
C ILE A 96 11.22 -5.23 -9.21
N THR A 97 11.82 -5.99 -10.14
CA THR A 97 11.14 -7.06 -10.89
C THR A 97 10.40 -8.06 -9.99
N PRO A 98 10.96 -8.51 -8.86
CA PRO A 98 10.24 -9.40 -7.93
C PRO A 98 8.94 -8.80 -7.38
N LEU A 99 8.90 -7.48 -7.10
CA LEU A 99 7.68 -6.81 -6.63
C LEU A 99 6.60 -6.79 -7.71
N LEU A 100 6.97 -6.59 -8.96
CA LEU A 100 6.03 -6.59 -10.08
C LEU A 100 5.35 -7.96 -10.26
N GLN A 101 6.05 -9.05 -9.93
CA GLN A 101 5.50 -10.41 -9.99
C GLN A 101 4.45 -10.69 -8.90
N LEU A 102 4.44 -9.91 -7.82
CA LEU A 102 3.46 -10.02 -6.74
C LEU A 102 2.17 -9.24 -7.03
N MET A 103 2.15 -8.41 -8.08
CA MET A 103 0.98 -7.65 -8.46
C MET A 103 -0.17 -8.57 -8.91
N HIS A 104 -1.38 -8.24 -8.49
CA HIS A 104 -2.60 -8.92 -8.90
C HIS A 104 -3.78 -7.95 -8.95
N GLN A 105 -5.00 -8.46 -9.12
CA GLN A 105 -6.20 -7.63 -9.30
C GLN A 105 -6.41 -6.59 -8.18
N ARG A 106 -5.97 -6.87 -6.95
CA ARG A 106 -6.20 -6.02 -5.77
C ARG A 106 -4.94 -5.44 -5.17
N ALA A 107 -3.76 -5.79 -5.66
CA ALA A 107 -2.49 -5.24 -5.18
C ALA A 107 -1.63 -4.81 -6.36
N ARG A 108 -1.24 -3.53 -6.42
CA ARG A 108 -0.50 -2.98 -7.56
C ARG A 108 0.57 -1.98 -7.13
N VAL A 109 1.61 -1.87 -7.96
CA VAL A 109 2.65 -0.85 -7.84
C VAL A 109 2.34 0.32 -8.78
N PHE A 110 2.60 1.54 -8.31
CA PHE A 110 2.46 2.81 -9.03
C PHE A 110 3.71 3.65 -8.80
N PHE A 111 3.94 4.63 -9.68
CA PHE A 111 5.10 5.52 -9.58
C PHE A 111 4.75 6.95 -9.15
N ASN A 112 3.45 7.24 -9.04
CA ASN A 112 2.94 8.48 -8.50
C ASN A 112 1.68 8.22 -7.66
N LEU A 113 1.39 9.15 -6.76
CA LEU A 113 0.28 9.03 -5.82
C LEU A 113 -1.08 9.22 -6.49
N GLU A 114 -1.16 10.06 -7.52
CA GLU A 114 -2.41 10.41 -8.20
C GLU A 114 -3.03 9.18 -8.89
N ASP A 115 -2.24 8.42 -9.65
CA ASP A 115 -2.68 7.20 -10.32
C ASP A 115 -3.11 6.12 -9.31
N ALA A 116 -2.36 5.99 -8.21
CA ALA A 116 -2.70 5.05 -7.13
C ALA A 116 -4.03 5.40 -6.46
N GLN A 117 -4.27 6.69 -6.22
CA GLN A 117 -5.52 7.18 -5.66
C GLN A 117 -6.69 6.97 -6.62
N GLN A 118 -6.53 7.31 -7.90
CA GLN A 118 -7.55 7.15 -8.92
C GLN A 118 -7.94 5.67 -9.07
N TRP A 119 -6.96 4.77 -9.18
CA TRP A 119 -7.22 3.33 -9.24
C TRP A 119 -7.91 2.81 -7.97
N SER A 120 -7.51 3.30 -6.80
CA SER A 120 -8.15 2.93 -5.53
C SER A 120 -9.61 3.37 -5.46
N ILE A 121 -9.97 4.52 -6.04
CA ILE A 121 -11.35 4.98 -6.16
C ILE A 121 -12.16 4.04 -7.07
N GLU A 122 -11.60 3.65 -8.21
CA GLU A 122 -12.23 2.73 -9.15
C GLU A 122 -12.51 1.36 -8.53
N MET A 123 -11.56 0.82 -7.75
CA MET A 123 -11.73 -0.43 -7.00
C MET A 123 -12.85 -0.33 -5.97
N LYS A 124 -12.92 0.78 -5.22
CA LYS A 124 -14.02 1.05 -4.27
C LYS A 124 -15.36 1.12 -4.99
N GLN A 125 -15.43 1.77 -6.15
CA GLN A 125 -16.67 1.86 -6.95
C GLN A 125 -17.08 0.49 -7.52
N ALA A 126 -16.12 -0.31 -8.00
CA ALA A 126 -16.38 -1.65 -8.49
C ALA A 126 -16.99 -2.53 -7.39
N ARG A 127 -16.41 -2.52 -6.18
CA ARG A 127 -16.97 -3.25 -5.04
C ARG A 127 -18.39 -2.80 -4.69
N ARG A 128 -18.65 -1.48 -4.70
CA ARG A 128 -20.00 -0.95 -4.45
C ARG A 128 -21.01 -1.45 -5.48
N ARG A 129 -20.61 -1.56 -6.76
CA ARG A 129 -21.48 -2.11 -7.81
C ARG A 129 -21.79 -3.59 -7.57
N GLU A 130 -20.81 -4.40 -7.16
CA GLU A 130 -21.01 -5.82 -6.83
C GLU A 130 -22.02 -6.02 -5.70
N LEU A 131 -22.03 -5.15 -4.68
CA LEU A 131 -22.95 -5.25 -3.54
C LEU A 131 -24.39 -4.82 -3.85
N LEU A 132 -24.61 -4.16 -5.00
CA LEU A 132 -25.94 -3.73 -5.45
C LEU A 132 -26.63 -4.79 -6.33
N HIS A 133 -25.96 -5.89 -6.63
CA HIS A 133 -26.45 -7.02 -7.42
C HIS A 133 -26.67 -8.26 -6.54
#